data_AF-A0A2T2RS80-F1
#
_entry.id   AF-A0A2T2RS80-F1
#
_cell.length_a   1.000
_cell.length_b   1.000
_cell.length_c   1.000
_cell.angle_alpha   90.00
_cell.angle_beta   90.00
_cell.angle_gamma   90.00
#
_symmetry.space_group_name_H-M   'P 1'
#
loop_
_entity.id
_entity.type
_entity.pdbx_description
1 polymer ?
#
loop_
_entity_poly.entity_id
_entity_poly.type
_entity_poly.pdbx_seq_one_letter_code
_entity_poly.pdbx_strand_id
1 'polypeptide(L)'
;GIVWGTNTEETKQDPRLINRFDYDGDYGTVLNRFLMQSAVGYPLTVHGKGGQTRAFIHIRNTVQCVKLALENPPEKGERVEIFNQATETHTVGDLAKKVSAMTGADIAYLKNPRHEAPENNLRVANEKFVNLGLDIIHLDHQLMEDEIELAKQYVDRCDPTKILCVSKWRDDIEVDSNEDYLKQQVKVGEK
;
A
#
# COMPACT_ATOMS: atom_id res chain seq x y z
N GLY A 1 -0.78 -4.99 -9.73
CA GLY A 1 0.14 -4.71 -8.62
C GLY A 1 -0.67 -4.32 -7.40
N ILE A 2 -0.01 -4.04 -6.28
CA ILE A 2 -0.64 -3.46 -5.10
C ILE A 2 -1.11 -2.05 -5.44
N VAL A 3 -2.42 -1.81 -5.31
CA VAL A 3 -3.01 -0.50 -5.55
C VAL A 3 -2.74 0.41 -4.34
N TRP A 4 -2.38 1.66 -4.60
CA TRP A 4 -2.26 2.71 -3.61
C TRP A 4 -2.97 4.00 -4.05
N GLY A 5 -3.29 4.86 -3.07
CA GLY A 5 -4.08 6.06 -3.26
C GLY A 5 -5.59 5.81 -3.15
N THR A 6 -6.33 6.86 -2.80
CA THR A 6 -7.78 6.80 -2.55
C THR A 6 -8.56 7.32 -3.74
N ASN A 7 -8.10 8.43 -4.30
CA ASN A 7 -8.94 9.30 -5.11
C ASN A 7 -8.57 9.31 -6.61
N THR A 8 -9.58 9.17 -7.45
CA THR A 8 -9.60 9.52 -8.88
C THR A 8 -10.27 10.86 -9.13
N GLU A 9 -10.16 11.37 -10.36
CA GLU A 9 -10.80 12.64 -10.76
C GLU A 9 -12.31 12.64 -10.53
N GLU A 10 -12.97 11.49 -10.68
CA GLU A 10 -14.40 11.31 -10.44
C GLU A 10 -14.74 11.32 -8.95
N THR A 11 -13.97 10.58 -8.14
CA THR A 11 -14.23 10.46 -6.69
C THR A 11 -13.93 11.75 -5.92
N LYS A 12 -13.09 12.64 -6.46
CA LYS A 12 -12.80 13.95 -5.87
C LYS A 12 -13.89 14.99 -6.07
N GLN A 13 -14.87 14.75 -6.94
CA GLN A 13 -15.87 15.75 -7.32
C GLN A 13 -16.82 16.11 -6.18
N ASP A 14 -17.04 15.20 -5.24
CA ASP A 14 -17.94 15.41 -4.09
C ASP A 14 -17.56 14.48 -2.93
N PRO A 15 -17.59 14.93 -1.66
CA PRO A 15 -17.29 14.07 -0.50
C PRO A 15 -18.10 12.77 -0.42
N ARG A 16 -19.30 12.72 -1.01
CA ARG A 16 -20.14 11.52 -1.07
C ARG A 16 -19.62 10.45 -2.04
N LEU A 17 -18.69 10.82 -2.92
CA LEU A 17 -18.07 9.94 -3.91
C LEU A 17 -16.70 9.43 -3.46
N ILE A 18 -16.25 9.81 -2.26
CA ILE A 18 -14.98 9.35 -1.70
C ILE A 18 -14.95 7.83 -1.68
N ASN A 19 -13.88 7.27 -2.22
CA ASN A 19 -13.65 5.83 -2.24
C ASN A 19 -13.26 5.32 -0.85
N ARG A 20 -13.42 4.02 -0.62
CA ARG A 20 -12.93 3.39 0.61
C ARG A 20 -11.41 3.48 0.70
N PHE A 21 -10.89 3.63 1.92
CA PHE A 21 -9.47 3.59 2.22
C PHE A 21 -9.22 2.63 3.38
N ASP A 22 -8.69 1.47 3.04
CA ASP A 22 -8.49 0.37 3.99
C ASP A 22 -7.12 0.45 4.65
N TYR A 23 -7.11 0.45 5.98
CA TYR A 23 -5.90 0.56 6.79
C TYR A 23 -5.72 -0.61 7.76
N ASP A 24 -6.73 -1.47 7.92
CA ASP A 24 -6.69 -2.57 8.87
C ASP A 24 -5.67 -3.65 8.45
N GLY A 25 -5.38 -4.56 9.38
CA GLY A 25 -4.41 -5.65 9.20
C GLY A 25 -4.76 -6.66 8.11
N ASP A 26 -6.02 -6.73 7.67
CA ASP A 26 -6.51 -7.79 6.79
C ASP A 26 -6.73 -7.30 5.36
N TYR A 27 -7.40 -6.16 5.16
CA TYR A 27 -7.67 -5.56 3.84
C TYR A 27 -6.70 -4.45 3.47
N GLY A 28 -6.11 -3.77 4.46
CA GLY A 28 -5.17 -2.69 4.22
C GLY A 28 -3.92 -3.18 3.49
N THR A 29 -3.52 -2.44 2.47
CA THR A 29 -2.31 -2.72 1.69
C THR A 29 -1.11 -1.90 2.20
N VAL A 30 0.11 -2.34 1.85
CA VAL A 30 1.36 -1.82 2.44
C VAL A 30 1.43 -0.29 2.48
N LEU A 31 1.30 0.39 1.34
CA LEU A 31 1.47 1.84 1.30
C LEU A 31 0.33 2.58 1.99
N ASN A 32 -0.93 2.22 1.70
CA ASN A 32 -2.09 2.87 2.31
C ASN A 32 -2.04 2.77 3.83
N ARG A 33 -1.60 1.61 4.36
CA ARG A 33 -1.37 1.41 5.80
C ARG A 33 -0.28 2.34 6.33
N PHE A 34 0.87 2.46 5.66
CA PHE A 34 1.93 3.37 6.12
C PHE A 34 1.49 4.82 6.12
N LEU A 35 0.80 5.28 5.08
CA LEU A 35 0.28 6.65 5.01
C LEU A 35 -0.72 6.90 6.14
N MET A 36 -1.66 5.97 6.37
CA MET A 36 -2.59 6.06 7.50
C MET A 36 -1.86 6.10 8.84
N GLN A 37 -0.98 5.12 9.08
CA GLN A 37 -0.23 4.97 10.33
C GLN A 37 0.53 6.27 10.65
N SER A 38 1.23 6.83 9.66
CA SER A 38 1.92 8.11 9.83
C SER A 38 0.95 9.27 10.17
N ALA A 39 -0.23 9.31 9.55
CA ALA A 39 -1.23 10.34 9.79
C ALA A 39 -1.81 10.31 11.22
N VAL A 40 -1.94 9.12 11.81
CA VAL A 40 -2.44 8.94 13.19
C VAL A 40 -1.32 8.85 14.24
N GLY A 41 -0.06 9.06 13.86
CA GLY A 41 1.08 8.96 14.78
C GLY A 41 1.41 7.54 15.23
N TYR A 42 1.00 6.53 14.45
CA TYR A 42 1.31 5.12 14.69
C TYR A 42 2.56 4.74 13.88
N PRO A 43 3.58 4.09 14.48
CA PRO A 43 4.75 3.65 13.74
C PRO A 43 4.44 2.70 12.58
N LEU A 44 5.21 2.83 11.51
CA LEU A 44 5.07 2.08 10.28
C LEU A 44 5.35 0.60 10.51
N THR A 45 4.36 -0.26 10.28
CA THR A 45 4.44 -1.69 10.61
C THR A 45 5.11 -2.51 9.49
N VAL A 46 6.40 -2.78 9.62
CA VAL A 46 7.15 -3.61 8.67
C VAL A 46 7.19 -5.05 9.17
N HIS A 47 6.64 -6.00 8.40
CA HIS A 47 6.70 -7.42 8.75
C HIS A 47 8.04 -8.05 8.35
N GLY A 48 8.72 -8.67 9.30
CA GLY A 48 10.07 -9.21 9.14
C GLY A 48 11.09 -8.09 8.97
N LYS A 49 12.00 -8.23 8.00
CA LYS A 49 13.03 -7.22 7.70
C LYS A 49 12.62 -6.21 6.61
N GLY A 50 11.45 -6.38 6.00
CA GLY A 50 10.98 -5.52 4.90
C GLY A 50 11.65 -5.77 3.54
N GLY A 51 12.43 -6.84 3.38
CA GLY A 51 13.14 -7.14 2.12
C GLY A 51 12.23 -7.63 0.98
N GLN A 52 10.93 -7.75 1.23
CA GLN A 52 10.00 -8.27 0.24
C GLN A 52 9.77 -7.21 -0.86
N THR A 53 10.07 -7.53 -2.11
CA THR A 53 9.83 -6.64 -3.26
C THR A 53 8.42 -6.86 -3.80
N ARG A 54 7.64 -5.78 -3.93
CA ARG A 54 6.27 -5.79 -4.45
C ARG A 54 6.13 -4.80 -5.61
N ALA A 55 5.22 -5.11 -6.54
CA ALA A 55 4.87 -4.21 -7.64
C ALA A 55 3.69 -3.34 -7.24
N PHE A 56 3.75 -2.04 -7.52
CA PHE A 56 2.76 -1.04 -7.13
C PHE A 56 2.10 -0.39 -8.34
N ILE A 57 0.93 0.19 -8.15
CA ILE A 57 0.21 0.98 -9.14
C ILE A 57 -0.70 1.99 -8.43
N HIS A 58 -0.73 3.24 -8.92
CA HIS A 58 -1.65 4.23 -8.39
C HIS A 58 -3.09 3.94 -8.83
N ILE A 59 -4.09 4.19 -7.99
CA ILE A 59 -5.50 3.89 -8.29
C ILE A 59 -6.00 4.53 -9.61
N ARG A 60 -5.50 5.72 -9.95
CA ARG A 60 -5.82 6.37 -11.25
C ARG A 60 -5.31 5.58 -12.45
N ASN A 61 -4.11 5.01 -12.38
CA ASN A 61 -3.62 4.10 -13.43
C ASN A 61 -4.40 2.78 -13.44
N THR A 62 -4.90 2.30 -12.30
CA THR A 62 -5.78 1.11 -12.28
C THR A 62 -6.98 1.31 -13.18
N VAL A 63 -7.69 2.44 -13.04
CA VAL A 63 -8.86 2.78 -13.86
C VAL A 63 -8.47 2.97 -15.33
N GLN A 64 -7.36 3.66 -15.61
CA GLN A 64 -6.87 3.86 -16.98
C GLN A 64 -6.50 2.54 -17.67
N CYS A 65 -5.81 1.62 -16.99
CA CYS A 65 -5.49 0.30 -17.55
C CYS A 65 -6.75 -0.49 -17.91
N VAL A 66 -7.79 -0.45 -17.07
CA VAL A 66 -9.07 -1.12 -17.38
C VAL A 66 -9.73 -0.49 -18.61
N LYS A 67 -9.75 0.85 -18.68
CA LYS A 67 -10.25 1.58 -19.86
C LYS A 67 -9.48 1.16 -21.12
N LEU A 68 -8.15 1.18 -21.09
CA LEU A 68 -7.30 0.81 -22.23
C LEU A 68 -7.54 -0.61 -22.70
N ALA A 69 -7.71 -1.57 -21.78
CA ALA A 69 -8.01 -2.96 -22.12
C ALA A 69 -9.39 -3.11 -22.78
N LEU A 70 -10.38 -2.32 -22.37
CA LEU A 70 -11.71 -2.32 -22.98
C LEU A 70 -11.75 -1.63 -24.35
N GLU A 71 -10.95 -0.58 -24.53
CA GLU A 71 -10.85 0.16 -25.80
C GLU A 71 -10.01 -0.56 -26.85
N ASN A 72 -9.17 -1.52 -26.42
CA ASN A 72 -8.28 -2.30 -27.29
C ASN A 72 -8.48 -3.81 -27.06
N PRO A 73 -9.68 -4.36 -27.29
CA PRO A 73 -9.93 -5.79 -27.12
C PRO A 73 -9.22 -6.58 -28.24
N PRO A 74 -8.72 -7.80 -27.95
CA PRO A 74 -8.23 -8.69 -29.01
C PRO A 74 -9.37 -9.06 -29.98
N GLU A 75 -9.03 -9.30 -31.24
CA GLU A 75 -10.01 -9.73 -32.23
C GLU A 75 -10.55 -11.13 -31.89
N LYS A 76 -11.76 -11.43 -32.39
CA LYS A 76 -12.37 -12.73 -32.15
C LYS A 76 -11.53 -13.84 -32.77
N GLY A 77 -11.03 -14.74 -31.92
CA GLY A 77 -10.19 -15.87 -32.34
C GLY A 77 -8.69 -15.63 -32.16
N GLU A 78 -8.29 -14.42 -31.78
CA GLU A 78 -6.92 -14.15 -31.33
C GLU A 78 -6.62 -14.83 -29.99
N ARG A 79 -5.31 -14.88 -29.67
CA ARG A 79 -4.85 -15.44 -28.41
C ARG A 79 -5.28 -14.55 -27.26
N VAL A 80 -5.43 -15.17 -26.09
CA VAL A 80 -5.66 -14.44 -24.84
C VAL A 80 -4.48 -13.52 -24.57
N GLU A 81 -4.78 -12.23 -24.41
CA GLU A 81 -3.81 -11.24 -24.00
C GLU A 81 -3.65 -11.23 -22.48
N ILE A 82 -2.39 -11.23 -22.01
CA ILE A 82 -2.03 -11.15 -20.60
C ILE A 82 -1.22 -9.87 -20.39
N PHE A 83 -1.61 -9.07 -19.39
CA PHE A 83 -0.99 -7.80 -19.04
C PHE A 83 -0.53 -7.81 -17.58
N ASN A 84 0.68 -7.34 -17.32
CA ASN A 84 1.11 -7.06 -15.96
C ASN A 84 0.69 -5.63 -15.59
N GLN A 85 -0.41 -5.50 -14.85
CA GLN A 85 -0.94 -4.20 -14.42
C GLN A 85 -0.18 -3.66 -13.21
N ALA A 86 1.03 -3.13 -13.42
CA ALA A 86 1.79 -2.39 -12.40
C ALA A 86 2.74 -1.37 -13.03
N THR A 87 3.14 -0.34 -12.28
CA THR A 87 3.97 0.75 -12.80
C THR A 87 5.43 0.63 -12.37
N GLU A 88 5.67 0.17 -11.14
CA GLU A 88 7.00 0.10 -10.55
C GLU A 88 7.08 -0.95 -9.43
N THR A 89 8.27 -1.20 -8.91
CA THR A 89 8.52 -2.13 -7.80
C THR A 89 9.30 -1.45 -6.68
N HIS A 90 8.94 -1.75 -5.44
CA HIS A 90 9.65 -1.29 -4.24
C HIS A 90 9.77 -2.41 -3.22
N THR A 91 10.82 -2.38 -2.39
CA THR A 91 10.84 -3.19 -1.18
C THR A 91 9.93 -2.55 -0.12
N VAL A 92 9.33 -3.38 0.74
CA VAL A 92 8.50 -2.87 1.85
C VAL A 92 9.32 -1.96 2.77
N GLY A 93 10.58 -2.32 3.04
CA GLY A 93 11.48 -1.56 3.90
C GLY A 93 11.88 -0.21 3.32
N ASP A 94 12.16 -0.12 2.02
CA ASP A 94 12.51 1.17 1.39
C ASP A 94 11.29 2.09 1.31
N LEU A 95 10.10 1.51 1.11
CA LEU A 95 8.86 2.27 1.17
C LEU A 95 8.59 2.85 2.57
N ALA A 96 8.81 2.04 3.62
CA ALA A 96 8.70 2.50 5.00
C ALA A 96 9.70 3.62 5.31
N LYS A 97 10.96 3.50 4.87
CA LYS A 97 11.96 4.57 5.02
C LYS A 97 11.56 5.84 4.27
N LYS A 98 11.00 5.73 3.07
CA LYS A 98 10.50 6.88 2.30
C LYS A 98 9.41 7.61 3.08
N VAL A 99 8.39 6.90 3.56
CA VAL A 99 7.29 7.51 4.34
C VAL A 99 7.79 8.08 5.67
N SER A 100 8.68 7.37 6.37
CA SER A 100 9.29 7.83 7.63
C SER A 100 10.09 9.12 7.43
N ALA A 101 10.90 9.22 6.38
CA ALA A 101 11.66 10.43 6.06
C ALA A 101 10.75 11.63 5.73
N MET A 102 9.59 11.39 5.13
CA MET A 102 8.61 12.43 4.80
C MET A 102 7.83 12.92 6.02
N THR A 103 7.48 12.02 6.94
CA THR A 103 6.49 12.28 8.00
C THR A 103 7.09 12.36 9.40
N GLY A 104 8.31 11.88 9.59
CA GLY A 104 8.92 11.69 10.90
C GLY A 104 8.40 10.47 11.67
N ALA A 105 7.54 9.64 11.08
CA ALA A 105 7.00 8.46 11.75
C ALA A 105 8.10 7.40 12.01
N ASP A 106 8.08 6.81 13.20
CA ASP A 106 8.95 5.68 13.54
C ASP A 106 8.62 4.43 12.71
N ILE A 107 9.58 3.52 12.59
CA ILE A 107 9.39 2.22 11.92
C ILE A 107 9.47 1.11 12.96
N ALA A 108 8.42 0.28 13.04
CA ALA A 108 8.38 -0.90 13.89
C ALA A 108 8.51 -2.17 13.05
N TYR A 109 9.50 -3.01 13.39
CA TYR A 109 9.69 -4.31 12.76
C TYR A 109 8.97 -5.40 13.56
N LEU A 110 7.99 -6.03 12.93
CA LEU A 110 7.09 -7.00 13.54
C LEU A 110 7.40 -8.42 13.06
N LYS A 111 6.96 -9.42 13.81
CA LYS A 111 6.87 -10.80 13.33
C LYS A 111 5.97 -10.84 12.08
N ASN A 112 6.35 -11.69 11.12
CA ASN A 112 5.60 -11.80 9.87
C ASN A 112 4.47 -12.84 10.03
N PRO A 113 3.19 -12.44 9.92
CA PRO A 113 2.07 -13.38 9.99
C PRO A 113 1.95 -14.31 8.77
N ARG A 114 2.76 -14.07 7.72
CA ARG A 114 2.69 -14.75 6.41
C ARG A 114 3.88 -15.68 6.22
N HIS A 115 3.71 -16.73 5.42
CA HIS A 115 4.80 -17.61 5.00
C HIS A 115 5.31 -17.22 3.61
N GLU A 116 6.07 -16.14 3.55
CA GLU A 116 6.66 -15.62 2.33
C GLU A 116 8.18 -15.51 2.44
N ALA A 117 8.86 -15.38 1.30
CA ALA A 117 10.30 -15.13 1.29
C ALA A 117 10.60 -13.80 2.03
N PRO A 118 11.55 -13.77 2.97
CA PRO A 118 11.91 -12.55 3.71
C PRO A 118 12.52 -11.48 2.80
N GLU A 119 13.09 -11.90 1.68
CA GLU A 119 13.66 -11.06 0.63
C GLU A 119 13.46 -11.73 -0.72
N ASN A 120 13.18 -10.93 -1.75
CA ASN A 120 13.02 -11.43 -3.11
C ASN A 120 13.33 -10.35 -4.16
N ASN A 121 13.74 -10.79 -5.35
CA ASN A 121 13.77 -9.95 -6.53
C ASN A 121 12.44 -10.04 -7.28
N LEU A 122 11.93 -8.91 -7.77
CA LEU A 122 10.76 -8.86 -8.63
C LEU A 122 11.01 -7.80 -9.69
N ARG A 123 10.74 -8.15 -10.95
CA ARG A 123 10.71 -7.22 -12.08
C ARG A 123 9.34 -7.30 -12.72
N VAL A 124 8.79 -6.15 -13.08
CA VAL A 124 7.51 -6.07 -13.80
C VAL A 124 7.76 -5.51 -15.19
N ALA A 125 7.17 -6.17 -16.19
CA ALA A 125 7.19 -5.79 -17.59
C ALA A 125 5.80 -5.23 -17.95
N ASN A 126 5.69 -3.91 -18.10
CA ASN A 126 4.43 -3.18 -18.29
C ASN A 126 4.30 -2.52 -19.67
N GLU A 127 5.19 -2.88 -20.60
CA GLU A 127 5.31 -2.30 -21.93
C GLU A 127 4.01 -2.43 -22.72
N LYS A 128 3.24 -3.50 -22.51
CA LYS A 128 1.94 -3.65 -23.18
C LYS A 128 0.98 -2.50 -22.88
N PHE A 129 0.85 -2.07 -21.63
CA PHE A 129 -0.01 -0.92 -21.30
C PHE A 129 0.59 0.40 -21.76
N VAL A 130 1.91 0.56 -21.65
CA VAL A 130 2.61 1.76 -22.15
C VAL A 130 2.41 1.90 -23.66
N ASN A 131 2.50 0.81 -24.42
CA ASN A 131 2.28 0.79 -25.87
C ASN A 131 0.82 1.09 -26.26
N LEU A 132 -0.14 0.82 -25.36
CA LEU A 132 -1.54 1.24 -25.52
C LEU A 132 -1.78 2.70 -25.10
N GLY A 133 -0.76 3.42 -24.65
CA GLY A 133 -0.85 4.83 -24.27
C GLY A 133 -1.07 5.09 -22.78
N LEU A 134 -0.78 4.14 -21.90
CA LEU A 134 -0.79 4.39 -20.45
C LEU A 134 0.29 5.42 -20.08
N ASP A 135 -0.13 6.56 -19.54
CA ASP A 135 0.77 7.51 -18.87
C ASP A 135 1.01 7.07 -17.43
N ILE A 136 2.26 6.72 -17.11
CA ILE A 136 2.60 6.11 -15.83
C ILE A 136 2.64 7.16 -14.71
N ILE A 137 1.82 6.93 -13.69
CA ILE A 137 1.89 7.63 -12.41
C ILE A 137 2.83 6.82 -11.51
N HIS A 138 4.01 7.39 -11.31
CA HIS A 138 4.98 6.89 -10.34
C HIS A 138 4.64 7.34 -8.91
N LEU A 139 5.24 6.66 -7.95
CA LEU A 139 5.17 6.97 -6.53
C LEU A 139 5.87 8.29 -6.23
N ASP A 140 5.07 9.35 -6.25
CA ASP A 140 5.46 10.74 -6.09
C ASP A 140 5.26 11.26 -4.66
N HIS A 141 6.11 12.20 -4.24
CA HIS A 141 6.07 12.79 -2.91
C HIS A 141 4.76 13.54 -2.65
N GLN A 142 4.33 14.38 -3.59
CA GLN A 142 3.12 15.19 -3.46
C GLN A 142 1.88 14.30 -3.40
N LEU A 143 1.81 13.25 -4.23
CA LEU A 143 0.70 12.31 -4.19
C LEU A 143 0.59 11.59 -2.84
N MET A 144 1.71 11.22 -2.22
CA MET A 144 1.67 10.61 -0.88
C MET A 144 1.29 11.61 0.20
N GLU A 145 1.76 12.87 0.13
CA GLU A 145 1.34 13.93 1.05
C GLU A 145 -0.16 14.19 0.96
N ASP A 146 -0.72 14.29 -0.24
CA ASP A 146 -2.16 14.47 -0.46
C ASP A 146 -2.98 13.36 0.22
N GLU A 147 -2.51 12.11 0.14
CA GLU A 147 -3.16 10.96 0.77
C GLU A 147 -3.01 10.96 2.31
N ILE A 148 -1.87 11.43 2.84
CA ILE A 148 -1.67 11.64 4.28
C ILE A 148 -2.60 12.75 4.79
N GLU A 149 -2.69 13.88 4.10
CA GLU A 149 -3.58 14.98 4.47
C GLU A 149 -5.05 14.58 4.40
N LEU A 150 -5.43 13.74 3.43
CA LEU A 150 -6.76 13.14 3.41
C LEU A 150 -6.99 12.24 4.61
N ALA A 151 -6.04 11.36 4.95
CA ALA A 151 -6.14 10.49 6.12
C ALA A 151 -6.26 11.30 7.43
N LYS A 152 -5.53 12.42 7.54
CA LYS A 152 -5.59 13.36 8.68
C LYS A 152 -6.99 13.92 8.94
N GLN A 153 -7.79 14.11 7.88
CA GLN A 153 -9.17 14.62 8.01
C GLN A 153 -10.13 13.61 8.66
N TYR A 154 -9.76 12.33 8.72
CA TYR A 154 -10.62 11.23 9.20
C TYR A 154 -9.96 10.42 10.33
N VAL A 155 -8.95 10.96 11.00
CA VAL A 155 -8.21 10.26 12.08
C VAL A 155 -9.08 9.88 13.27
N ASP A 156 -10.14 10.66 13.52
CA ASP A 156 -11.14 10.41 14.55
C ASP A 156 -11.94 9.11 14.30
N ARG A 157 -11.95 8.63 13.05
CA ARG A 157 -12.60 7.38 12.63
C ARG A 157 -11.66 6.18 12.67
N CYS A 158 -10.38 6.39 12.97
CA CYS A 158 -9.42 5.31 13.10
C CYS A 158 -9.71 4.50 14.36
N ASP A 159 -9.81 3.18 14.20
CA ASP A 159 -9.73 2.18 15.26
C ASP A 159 -8.32 1.59 15.30
N PRO A 160 -7.45 2.02 16.25
CA PRO A 160 -6.08 1.52 16.35
C PRO A 160 -5.98 0.02 16.61
N THR A 161 -7.02 -0.59 17.20
CA THR A 161 -7.01 -2.03 17.51
C THR A 161 -7.00 -2.89 16.25
N LYS A 162 -7.35 -2.31 15.09
CA LYS A 162 -7.38 -2.98 13.78
C LYS A 162 -6.10 -2.81 12.98
N ILE A 163 -5.15 -2.00 13.44
CA ILE A 163 -3.94 -1.72 12.65
C ILE A 163 -3.04 -2.95 12.55
N LEU A 164 -2.83 -3.70 13.64
CA LEU A 164 -2.03 -4.92 13.56
C LEU A 164 -2.78 -6.05 12.86
N CYS A 165 -2.04 -6.80 12.05
CA CYS A 165 -2.56 -8.03 11.43
C CYS A 165 -2.56 -9.15 12.47
N VAL A 166 -3.76 -9.60 12.85
CA VAL A 166 -3.96 -10.74 13.76
C VAL A 166 -4.16 -12.05 12.99
N SER A 167 -4.48 -11.96 11.70
CA SER A 167 -4.66 -13.10 10.81
C SER A 167 -3.31 -13.70 10.43
N LYS A 168 -3.13 -14.99 10.66
CA LYS A 168 -1.90 -15.74 10.35
C LYS A 168 -2.16 -16.82 9.30
N TRP A 169 -1.17 -17.08 8.44
CA TRP A 169 -1.29 -18.12 7.41
C TRP A 169 -1.33 -19.55 7.96
N ARG A 170 -0.71 -19.77 9.13
CA ARG A 170 -0.73 -21.05 9.83
C ARG A 170 -0.81 -20.82 11.33
N ASP A 171 -1.38 -21.78 12.04
CA ASP A 171 -1.60 -21.67 13.48
C ASP A 171 -0.33 -21.63 14.31
N ASP A 172 0.79 -22.16 13.80
CA ASP A 172 2.10 -22.14 14.46
C ASP A 172 2.83 -20.79 14.38
N ILE A 173 2.38 -19.86 13.54
CA ILE A 173 3.05 -18.57 13.37
C ILE A 173 2.76 -17.68 14.58
N GLU A 174 3.83 -17.27 15.26
CA GLU A 174 3.76 -16.24 16.29
C GLU A 174 3.62 -14.85 15.65
N VAL A 175 2.73 -14.04 16.23
CA VAL A 175 2.48 -12.65 15.82
C VAL A 175 2.59 -11.74 17.04
N ASP A 176 2.93 -10.47 16.81
CA ASP A 176 2.91 -9.47 17.88
C ASP A 176 1.47 -9.12 18.27
N SER A 177 1.21 -8.97 19.58
CA SER A 177 -0.07 -8.45 20.05
C SER A 177 -0.09 -6.92 20.06
N ASN A 178 -1.30 -6.33 20.07
CA ASN A 178 -1.46 -4.88 20.26
C ASN A 178 -0.82 -4.40 21.58
N GLU A 179 -0.84 -5.21 22.64
CA GLU A 179 -0.16 -4.87 23.89
C GLU A 179 1.36 -4.87 23.77
N ASP A 180 1.94 -5.85 23.06
CA ASP A 180 3.39 -5.93 22.85
C ASP A 180 3.88 -4.74 22.03
N TYR A 181 3.08 -4.33 21.05
CA TYR A 181 3.35 -3.14 20.24
C TYR A 181 3.29 -1.84 21.07
N LEU A 182 2.23 -1.63 21.85
CA LEU A 182 2.10 -0.43 22.69
C LEU A 182 3.23 -0.35 23.75
N LYS A 183 3.68 -1.48 24.28
CA LYS A 183 4.84 -1.55 25.20
C LYS A 183 6.16 -1.13 24.54
N GLN A 184 6.31 -1.31 23.23
CA GLN A 184 7.48 -0.83 22.48
C GLN A 184 7.46 0.69 22.30
N GLN A 185 6.28 1.31 22.22
CA GLN A 185 6.11 2.77 22.10
C GLN A 185 6.47 3.53 23.38
N VAL A 186 6.10 3.01 24.55
CA VAL A 186 6.42 3.64 25.85
C VAL A 186 7.94 3.78 26.05
N LYS A 187 8.74 2.83 25.57
CA LYS A 187 10.20 2.85 25.73
C LYS A 187 10.92 3.89 24.86
N VAL A 188 10.27 4.43 23.84
CA VAL A 188 10.84 5.47 22.96
C VAL A 188 10.57 6.87 23.54
N GLY A 189 9.47 7.06 24.27
CA GLY A 189 9.10 8.33 24.90
C GLY A 189 9.81 8.65 26.24
N GLU A 190 10.59 7.71 26.80
CA GLU A 190 11.34 7.88 28.05
C GLU A 190 12.86 8.12 27.83
N LYS A 191 13.29 8.47 26.61
CA LYS A 191 14.69 8.78 26.29
C LYS A 191 14.91 10.21 25.82
#